data_AF-A0A2N2WEB1-F1
#
_entry.id   AF-A0A2N2WEB1-F1
#
_cell.length_a   1.000
_cell.length_b   1.000
_cell.length_c   1.000
_cell.angle_alpha   90.00
_cell.angle_beta   90.00
_cell.angle_gamma   90.00
#
_symmetry.space_group_name_H-M   'P 1'
#
loop_
_entity.id
_entity.type
_entity.pdbx_description
1 polymer ?
#
loop_
_entity_poly.entity_id
_entity_poly.type
_entity_poly.pdbx_seq_one_letter_code
_entity_poly.pdbx_strand_id
1 'polypeptide(L)'
;MRGKTNMTPTFNKIFRLLLGFLLMIILGCSRTQEFKKDCHLCHQINQKEVETSLIQFVYNDTSVNISKEAESQLLKEKETLRHGHKFIECGCRNNKLIYRLWCANDETFELEVEIVDNNQFTITGIQAAEFSHP
;
A
#
# COMPACT_ATOMS: atom_id res chain seq x y z
N MET A 1 -47.57 60.41 0.59
CA MET A 1 -46.69 59.95 -0.51
C MET A 1 -45.84 58.80 0.03
N ARG A 2 -45.88 57.64 -0.65
CA ARG A 2 -45.21 56.38 -0.27
C ARG A 2 -43.73 56.42 -0.63
N GLY A 3 -42.89 55.81 0.19
CA GLY A 3 -41.51 55.46 -0.15
C GLY A 3 -40.80 54.76 1.00
N LYS A 4 -41.15 53.50 1.29
CA LYS A 4 -40.32 52.59 2.10
C LYS A 4 -39.64 51.62 1.13
N THR A 5 -38.33 51.78 0.94
CA THR A 5 -37.49 50.84 0.22
C THR A 5 -37.21 49.63 1.12
N ASN A 6 -37.81 48.49 0.76
CA ASN A 6 -37.43 47.19 1.33
C ASN A 6 -36.08 46.79 0.73
N MET A 7 -35.04 46.74 1.56
CA MET A 7 -33.76 46.15 1.20
C MET A 7 -33.88 44.62 1.32
N THR A 8 -33.59 43.93 0.22
CA THR A 8 -33.78 42.49 -0.01
C THR A 8 -32.77 41.61 0.75
N PRO A 9 -33.16 40.42 1.23
CA PRO A 9 -32.27 39.51 1.96
C PRO A 9 -31.57 38.55 0.99
N THR A 10 -30.67 39.06 0.14
CA THR A 10 -29.98 38.26 -0.89
C THR A 10 -28.57 37.81 -0.48
N PHE A 11 -28.09 38.20 0.71
CA PHE A 11 -26.72 37.93 1.15
C PHE A 11 -26.52 36.53 1.77
N ASN A 12 -27.60 35.88 2.21
CA ASN A 12 -27.51 34.66 3.03
C ASN A 12 -27.41 33.36 2.21
N LYS A 13 -27.75 33.38 0.91
CA LYS A 13 -27.72 32.19 0.04
C LYS A 13 -26.33 31.92 -0.57
N ILE A 14 -25.59 32.97 -0.93
CA ILE A 14 -24.24 32.85 -1.50
C ILE A 14 -23.25 32.35 -0.45
N PHE A 15 -23.35 32.85 0.79
CA PHE A 15 -22.48 32.43 1.89
C PHE A 15 -22.65 30.94 2.26
N ARG A 16 -23.88 30.43 2.22
CA ARG A 16 -24.17 28.99 2.47
C ARG A 16 -23.64 28.05 1.39
N LEU A 17 -23.64 28.50 0.13
CA LEU A 17 -23.08 27.71 -0.99
C LEU A 17 -21.54 27.63 -0.93
N LEU A 18 -20.87 28.73 -0.56
CA LEU A 18 -19.41 28.76 -0.39
C LEU A 18 -18.94 27.90 0.78
N LEU A 19 -19.66 27.91 1.92
CA LEU A 19 -19.29 27.11 3.08
C LEU A 19 -19.43 25.60 2.83
N GLY A 20 -20.48 25.19 2.08
CA GLY A 20 -20.70 23.80 1.71
C GLY A 20 -19.63 23.27 0.73
N PHE A 21 -19.19 24.11 -0.22
CA PHE A 21 -18.13 23.74 -1.15
C PHE A 21 -16.76 23.65 -0.47
N LEU A 22 -16.48 24.51 0.53
CA LEU A 22 -15.24 24.45 1.32
C LEU A 22 -15.15 23.16 2.15
N LEU A 23 -16.27 22.68 2.71
CA LEU A 23 -16.30 21.46 3.52
C LEU A 23 -16.07 20.17 2.71
N MET A 24 -16.47 20.15 1.43
CA MET A 24 -16.21 19.02 0.53
C MET A 24 -14.72 18.87 0.15
N ILE A 25 -13.91 19.93 0.25
CA ILE A 25 -12.48 19.89 -0.04
C ILE A 25 -11.66 19.41 1.18
N ILE A 26 -12.18 19.59 2.41
CA ILE A 26 -11.48 19.26 3.66
C ILE A 26 -11.76 17.82 4.13
N LEU A 27 -12.85 17.19 3.66
CA LEU A 27 -13.06 15.74 3.81
C LEU A 27 -12.15 15.02 2.80
N GLY A 28 -10.87 15.03 3.17
CA GLY A 28 -9.76 14.78 2.28
C GLY A 28 -9.77 13.39 1.69
N CYS A 29 -9.26 13.32 0.45
CA CYS A 29 -8.57 12.16 -0.05
C CYS A 29 -7.76 11.55 1.11
N SER A 30 -8.09 10.31 1.48
CA SER A 30 -7.30 9.50 2.42
C SER A 30 -5.83 9.72 2.07
N ARG A 31 -5.05 10.30 2.99
CA ARG A 31 -3.62 10.56 2.73
C ARG A 31 -3.02 9.24 2.23
N THR A 32 -2.46 9.24 1.03
CA THR A 32 -1.69 8.10 0.53
C THR A 32 -0.65 7.77 1.58
N GLN A 33 -0.79 6.61 2.23
CA GLN A 33 0.03 6.27 3.38
C GLN A 33 1.46 6.00 2.92
N GLU A 34 2.39 6.75 3.50
CA GLU A 34 3.78 6.74 3.11
C GLU A 34 4.48 5.47 3.62
N PHE A 35 5.35 4.90 2.78
CA PHE A 35 6.20 3.79 3.17
C PHE A 35 7.29 4.27 4.13
N LYS A 36 7.36 3.66 5.31
CA LYS A 36 8.37 3.97 6.33
C LYS A 36 9.43 2.87 6.37
N LYS A 37 10.64 3.20 5.93
CA LYS A 37 11.84 2.36 5.98
C LYS A 37 12.20 1.96 7.41
N ASP A 38 12.81 0.79 7.56
CA ASP A 38 13.42 0.29 8.81
C ASP A 38 12.53 0.43 10.04
N CYS A 39 11.26 0.04 9.90
CA CYS A 39 10.31 0.16 10.98
C CYS A 39 10.34 -1.07 11.90
N HIS A 40 9.72 -0.95 13.07
CA HIS A 40 9.75 -2.00 14.09
C HIS A 40 9.28 -3.40 13.64
N LEU A 41 8.42 -3.49 12.61
CA LEU A 41 7.96 -4.77 12.05
C LEU A 41 9.06 -5.55 11.32
N CYS A 42 10.07 -4.85 10.76
CA CYS A 42 11.19 -5.48 10.04
C CYS A 42 12.02 -6.42 10.91
N HIS A 43 11.94 -6.28 12.23
CA HIS A 43 12.68 -7.11 13.18
C HIS A 43 11.80 -8.19 13.83
N GLN A 44 10.51 -8.26 13.50
CA GLN A 44 9.58 -9.23 14.08
C GLN A 44 9.54 -10.56 13.32
N ILE A 45 9.86 -10.54 12.02
CA ILE A 45 9.95 -11.74 11.19
C ILE A 45 11.36 -11.83 10.61
N ASN A 46 11.89 -13.05 10.52
CA ASN A 46 13.13 -13.31 9.83
C ASN A 46 12.93 -13.19 8.31
N GLN A 47 13.53 -12.18 7.68
CA GLN A 47 13.44 -11.95 6.23
C GLN A 47 13.78 -13.22 5.41
N LYS A 48 14.73 -14.04 5.87
CA LYS A 48 15.09 -15.28 5.16
C LYS A 48 13.95 -16.29 5.07
N GLU A 49 13.06 -16.32 6.05
CA GLU A 49 11.89 -17.21 6.02
C GLU A 49 10.87 -16.73 4.98
N VAL A 50 10.67 -15.42 4.89
CA VAL A 50 9.82 -14.81 3.86
C VAL A 50 10.39 -15.08 2.46
N GLU A 51 11.69 -14.87 2.28
CA GLU A 51 12.41 -15.17 1.03
C GLU A 51 12.29 -16.65 0.67
N THR A 52 12.44 -17.54 1.64
CA THR A 52 12.29 -18.99 1.43
C THR A 52 10.87 -19.34 0.99
N SER A 53 9.83 -18.81 1.64
CA SER A 53 8.44 -19.01 1.24
C SER A 53 8.19 -18.51 -0.19
N LEU A 54 8.70 -17.33 -0.55
CA LEU A 54 8.57 -16.79 -1.90
C LEU A 54 9.27 -17.67 -2.94
N ILE A 55 10.51 -18.11 -2.69
CA ILE A 55 11.26 -19.01 -3.57
C ILE A 55 10.52 -20.35 -3.75
N GLN A 56 10.01 -20.95 -2.66
CA GLN A 56 9.27 -22.20 -2.73
C GLN A 56 8.00 -22.07 -3.57
N PHE A 57 7.31 -20.93 -3.51
CA PHE A 57 6.19 -20.67 -4.40
C PHE A 57 6.62 -20.52 -5.86
N VAL A 58 7.61 -19.65 -6.12
CA VAL A 58 8.08 -19.29 -7.45
C VAL A 58 8.61 -20.51 -8.22
N TYR A 59 9.36 -21.40 -7.56
CA TYR A 59 9.97 -22.55 -8.23
C TYR A 59 9.16 -23.85 -8.07
N ASN A 60 8.48 -24.05 -6.94
CA ASN A 60 7.86 -25.33 -6.59
C ASN A 60 6.34 -25.27 -6.36
N ASP A 61 5.67 -24.14 -6.65
CA ASP A 61 4.22 -23.97 -6.49
C ASP A 61 3.70 -24.25 -5.07
N THR A 62 4.57 -24.10 -4.07
CA THR A 62 4.22 -24.32 -2.66
C THR A 62 3.66 -23.03 -2.05
N SER A 63 2.41 -23.06 -1.62
CA SER A 63 1.69 -21.89 -1.07
C SER A 63 1.72 -21.75 0.46
N VAL A 64 2.73 -22.35 1.11
CA VAL A 64 2.91 -22.23 2.56
C VAL A 64 3.22 -20.78 2.95
N ASN A 65 2.47 -20.24 3.90
CA ASN A 65 2.51 -18.83 4.33
C ASN A 65 2.13 -17.83 3.23
N ILE A 66 1.27 -18.22 2.28
CA ILE A 66 0.80 -17.36 1.20
C ILE A 66 -0.74 -17.34 1.22
N SER A 67 -1.33 -16.15 1.26
CA SER A 67 -2.79 -15.99 1.18
C SER A 67 -3.30 -16.34 -0.23
N LYS A 68 -4.59 -16.63 -0.36
CA LYS A 68 -5.18 -16.95 -1.68
C LYS A 68 -5.13 -15.77 -2.65
N GLU A 69 -5.25 -14.55 -2.12
CA GLU A 69 -5.14 -13.32 -2.87
C GLU A 69 -3.71 -13.14 -3.39
N ALA A 70 -2.72 -13.33 -2.51
CA ALA A 70 -1.31 -13.28 -2.86
C ALA A 70 -0.94 -14.35 -3.89
N GLU A 71 -1.46 -15.57 -3.74
CA GLU A 71 -1.23 -16.67 -4.68
C GLU A 71 -1.62 -16.28 -6.11
N SER A 72 -2.80 -15.69 -6.31
CA SER A 72 -3.25 -15.23 -7.63
C SER A 72 -2.38 -14.12 -8.21
N GLN A 73 -1.89 -13.20 -7.37
CA GLN A 73 -1.00 -12.11 -7.81
C GLN A 73 0.39 -12.64 -8.15
N LEU A 74 0.96 -13.46 -7.28
CA LEU A 74 2.27 -14.08 -7.48
C LEU A 74 2.28 -15.00 -8.70
N LEU A 75 1.18 -15.68 -9.04
CA LEU A 75 1.07 -16.45 -10.29
C LEU A 75 1.28 -15.59 -11.54
N LYS A 76 0.84 -14.32 -11.52
CA LYS A 76 1.02 -13.39 -12.65
C LYS A 76 2.47 -12.94 -12.78
N GLU A 77 3.12 -12.65 -11.66
CA GLU A 77 4.50 -12.17 -11.60
C GLU A 77 5.54 -13.30 -11.55
N LYS A 78 5.09 -14.57 -11.56
CA LYS A 78 5.93 -15.74 -11.29
C LYS A 78 7.12 -15.85 -12.24
N GLU A 79 6.92 -15.59 -13.53
CA GLU A 79 7.99 -15.69 -14.52
C GLU A 79 9.06 -14.60 -14.30
N THR A 80 8.64 -13.36 -14.06
CA THR A 80 9.54 -12.28 -13.65
C THR A 80 10.37 -12.67 -12.43
N LEU A 81 9.71 -13.16 -11.38
CA LEU A 81 10.38 -13.56 -10.14
C LEU A 81 11.34 -14.75 -10.31
N ARG A 82 11.06 -15.66 -11.27
CA ARG A 82 11.91 -16.81 -11.61
C ARG A 82 13.23 -16.41 -12.26
N HIS A 83 13.27 -15.30 -12.99
CA HIS A 83 14.51 -14.78 -13.58
C HIS A 83 15.49 -14.25 -12.55
N GLY A 84 15.03 -14.02 -11.32
CA GLY A 84 15.84 -13.60 -10.19
C GLY A 84 15.26 -12.36 -9.54
N HIS A 85 15.20 -12.37 -8.21
CA HIS A 85 14.75 -11.25 -7.39
C HIS A 85 15.66 -11.09 -6.17
N LYS A 86 15.73 -9.87 -5.64
CA LYS A 86 16.49 -9.53 -4.45
C LYS A 86 15.65 -8.64 -3.54
N PHE A 87 15.63 -8.98 -2.25
CA PHE A 87 15.11 -8.11 -1.21
C PHE A 87 16.10 -6.96 -0.98
N ILE A 88 15.67 -5.73 -1.26
CA ILE A 88 16.56 -4.56 -1.18
C ILE A 88 16.28 -3.68 0.04
N GLU A 89 15.04 -3.66 0.52
CA GLU A 89 14.62 -2.75 1.57
C GLU A 89 13.43 -3.31 2.33
N CYS A 90 13.42 -3.11 3.64
CA CYS A 90 12.30 -3.43 4.51
C CYS A 90 11.68 -2.15 5.06
N GLY A 91 10.36 -2.12 5.17
CA GLY A 91 9.65 -1.05 5.86
C GLY A 91 8.24 -1.47 6.21
N CYS A 92 7.41 -0.50 6.57
CA CYS A 92 5.99 -0.73 6.73
C CYS A 92 5.16 0.35 6.09
N ARG A 93 3.95 -0.08 5.72
CA ARG A 93 2.86 0.79 5.33
C ARG A 93 1.68 0.39 6.21
N ASN A 94 1.20 1.31 7.03
CA ASN A 94 0.28 1.02 8.12
C ASN A 94 0.86 -0.02 9.10
N ASN A 95 0.06 -1.04 9.41
CA ASN A 95 0.45 -2.17 10.23
C ASN A 95 0.91 -3.37 9.38
N LYS A 96 1.20 -3.16 8.08
CA LYS A 96 1.73 -4.20 7.21
C LYS A 96 3.23 -4.05 7.05
N LEU A 97 3.92 -5.17 7.12
CA LEU A 97 5.32 -5.28 6.75
C LEU A 97 5.41 -5.30 5.23
N ILE A 98 6.31 -4.50 4.67
CA ILE A 98 6.50 -4.37 3.23
C ILE A 98 7.98 -4.64 2.93
N TYR A 99 8.24 -5.63 2.07
CA TYR A 99 9.56 -5.85 1.49
C TYR A 99 9.58 -5.32 0.07
N ARG A 100 10.58 -4.50 -0.25
CA ARG A 100 10.83 -4.07 -1.62
C ARG A 100 11.77 -5.06 -2.30
N LEU A 101 11.34 -5.52 -3.46
CA LEU A 101 12.01 -6.49 -4.30
C LEU A 101 12.49 -5.81 -5.58
N TRP A 102 13.70 -6.10 -6.00
CA TRP A 102 14.20 -5.76 -7.33
C TRP A 102 14.44 -7.04 -8.14
N CYS A 103 13.96 -7.07 -9.37
CA CYS A 103 14.04 -8.21 -10.26
C CYS A 103 15.11 -8.01 -11.33
N ALA A 104 15.60 -9.12 -11.92
CA ALA A 104 16.68 -9.11 -12.90
C ALA A 104 16.36 -8.35 -14.20
N ASN A 105 15.08 -8.07 -14.47
CA ASN A 105 14.58 -7.30 -15.61
C ASN A 105 14.34 -5.81 -15.28
N ASP A 106 14.92 -5.30 -14.18
CA ASP A 106 14.73 -3.95 -13.65
C ASP A 106 13.31 -3.63 -13.14
N GLU A 107 12.42 -4.62 -13.10
CA GLU A 107 11.11 -4.45 -12.46
C GLU A 107 11.25 -4.43 -10.93
N THR A 108 10.35 -3.70 -10.31
CA THR A 108 10.37 -3.42 -8.87
C THR A 108 9.01 -3.73 -8.27
N PHE A 109 9.02 -4.43 -7.15
CA PHE A 109 7.81 -4.91 -6.49
C PHE A 109 7.82 -4.61 -4.99
N GLU A 110 6.64 -4.47 -4.43
CA GLU A 110 6.40 -4.51 -3.01
C GLU A 110 5.67 -5.80 -2.65
N LEU A 111 6.28 -6.57 -1.75
CA LEU A 111 5.71 -7.77 -1.15
C LEU A 111 5.10 -7.40 0.21
N GLU A 112 3.80 -7.62 0.34
CA GLU A 112 3.07 -7.39 1.59
C GLU A 112 3.10 -8.63 2.48
N VAL A 113 3.43 -8.42 3.75
CA VAL A 113 3.50 -9.47 4.76
C VAL A 113 2.73 -9.04 6.00
N GLU A 114 1.86 -9.91 6.48
CA GLU A 114 1.16 -9.77 7.75
C GLU A 114 1.73 -10.75 8.79
N ILE A 115 1.83 -10.27 10.03
CA ILE A 115 2.30 -11.06 11.17
C ILE A 115 1.07 -11.68 11.85
N VAL A 116 1.09 -12.98 12.09
CA VAL A 116 -0.07 -13.77 12.57
C VAL A 116 0.14 -14.29 14.01
N ASP A 117 1.13 -13.76 14.74
CA ASP A 117 1.66 -14.15 16.07
C ASP A 117 2.70 -15.29 16.07
N ASN A 118 3.49 -15.40 17.16
CA ASN A 118 4.51 -16.44 17.37
C ASN A 118 5.53 -16.60 16.23
N ASN A 119 6.06 -15.49 15.70
CA ASN A 119 6.95 -15.44 14.53
C ASN A 119 6.33 -16.03 13.24
N GLN A 120 5.03 -16.33 13.22
CA GLN A 120 4.34 -16.73 12.00
C GLN A 120 3.97 -15.50 11.17
N PHE A 121 3.97 -15.70 9.86
CA PHE A 121 3.66 -14.67 8.90
C PHE A 121 2.81 -15.23 7.77
N THR A 122 2.20 -14.34 7.01
CA THR A 122 1.54 -14.66 5.76
C THR A 122 1.87 -13.57 4.75
N ILE A 123 2.36 -13.96 3.57
CA ILE A 123 2.46 -13.09 2.41
C ILE A 123 1.04 -12.86 1.92
N THR A 124 0.59 -11.60 1.97
CA THR A 124 -0.79 -11.20 1.66
C THR A 124 -0.93 -10.49 0.32
N GLY A 125 0.18 -10.12 -0.32
CA GLY A 125 0.13 -9.57 -1.65
C GLY A 125 1.49 -9.30 -2.26
N ILE A 126 1.47 -9.05 -3.57
CA ILE A 126 2.57 -8.50 -4.34
C ILE A 126 2.00 -7.49 -5.33
N GLN A 127 2.70 -6.36 -5.49
CA GLN A 127 2.33 -5.34 -6.45
C GLN A 127 3.57 -4.69 -7.05
N ALA A 128 3.49 -4.29 -8.32
CA ALA A 128 4.50 -3.44 -8.92
C ALA A 128 4.57 -2.10 -8.17
N ALA A 129 5.77 -1.59 -7.97
CA ALA A 129 6.01 -0.35 -7.24
C ALA A 129 7.23 0.36 -7.81
N GLU A 130 7.19 1.68 -7.91
CA GLU A 130 8.31 2.45 -8.44
C GLU A 130 9.21 2.93 -7.30
N PHE A 131 10.47 2.46 -7.28
CA PHE A 131 11.51 2.96 -6.40
C PHE A 131 12.88 2.83 -7.04
N SER A 132 13.80 3.72 -6.66
CA SER A 132 15.18 3.67 -7.13
C SER A 132 15.92 2.47 -6.55
N HIS A 133 16.70 1.80 -7.39
CA HIS A 133 17.71 0.84 -6.92
C HIS A 133 18.75 1.59 -6.06
N PRO A 134 19.14 1.06 -4.89
CA PRO A 134 20.18 1.66 -4.05
C PRO A 134 21.56 1.70 -4.74
#